data_AF-A0A4T0VI22-F1
#
_entry.id   AF-A0A4T0VI22-F1
#
_cell.length_a   1.000
_cell.length_b   1.000
_cell.length_c   1.000
_cell.angle_alpha   90.00
_cell.angle_beta   90.00
_cell.angle_gamma   90.00
#
_symmetry.space_group_name_H-M   'P 1'
#
loop_
_entity.id
_entity.type
_entity.pdbx_description
1 polymer ?
#
loop_
_entity_poly.entity_id
_entity_poly.type
_entity_poly.pdbx_seq_one_letter_code
_entity_poly.pdbx_strand_id
1 'polypeptide(L)'
;MATEECECLRGGAGDTVFMPTFAGNCPYVLSVGATELNRGSSNSTPSAHERPLHEVAGVYSRVGRGFPDVAAVGDRAILVSGGKWYVVGGTSMSAPVWASVLTFIYEERIAAGQPTLGFVHLILV
;
A
#
# COMPACT_ATOMS: atom_id res chain seq x y z
N MET A 1 12.22 3.41 -2.84
CA MET A 1 12.48 4.21 -4.06
C MET A 1 11.27 4.04 -4.96
N ALA A 2 10.29 4.94 -4.86
CA ALA A 2 9.35 5.16 -5.95
C ALA A 2 10.07 6.12 -6.89
N THR A 3 11.00 5.59 -7.68
CA THR A 3 11.61 6.34 -8.78
C THR A 3 10.56 6.52 -9.85
N GLU A 4 10.64 7.64 -10.59
CA GLU A 4 9.74 8.09 -11.65
C GLU A 4 9.68 7.18 -12.90
N GLU A 5 9.66 5.88 -12.71
CA GLU A 5 9.19 4.93 -13.69
C GLU A 5 7.89 4.38 -13.11
N CYS A 6 6.76 4.99 -13.49
CA CYS A 6 5.51 4.25 -13.43
C CYS A 6 5.78 2.95 -14.18
N GLU A 7 5.73 1.81 -13.50
CA GLU A 7 5.71 0.48 -14.12
C GLU A 7 4.47 0.41 -15.00
N CYS A 8 4.61 0.99 -16.18
CA CYS A 8 3.63 1.02 -17.23
C CYS A 8 4.28 0.37 -18.43
N LEU A 9 3.61 -0.62 -18.99
CA LEU A 9 4.01 -1.17 -20.26
C LEU A 9 3.78 -0.10 -21.34
N ARG A 10 4.80 0.15 -22.18
CA ARG A 10 4.63 0.96 -23.39
C ARG A 10 3.86 0.14 -24.42
N GLY A 11 2.66 0.58 -24.77
CA GLY A 11 1.86 0.03 -25.85
C GLY A 11 2.41 0.40 -27.23
N GLY A 12 1.99 -0.34 -28.26
CA GLY A 12 2.47 -0.15 -29.64
C GLY A 12 2.12 1.19 -30.29
N ALA A 13 1.20 1.97 -29.70
CA ALA A 13 0.78 3.29 -30.18
C ALA A 13 1.38 4.47 -29.37
N GLY A 14 2.27 4.21 -28.41
CA GLY A 14 2.80 5.23 -27.49
C GLY A 14 2.00 5.41 -26.19
N ASP A 15 0.90 4.67 -26.03
CA ASP A 15 0.10 4.65 -24.80
C ASP A 15 0.83 3.91 -23.66
N THR A 16 0.64 4.36 -22.42
CA THR A 16 1.15 3.68 -21.22
C THR A 16 0.04 2.86 -20.57
N VAL A 17 0.20 1.54 -20.52
CA VAL A 17 -0.75 0.62 -19.86
C VAL A 17 -0.23 0.29 -18.46
N PHE A 18 -1.10 0.38 -17.46
CA PHE A 18 -0.82 -0.01 -16.08
C PHE A 18 -0.30 -1.44 -15.99
N MET A 19 0.88 -1.62 -15.38
CA MET A 19 1.45 -2.93 -15.11
C MET A 19 1.27 -3.25 -13.62
N PRO A 20 0.45 -4.24 -13.26
CA PRO A 20 0.34 -4.63 -11.86
C PRO A 20 1.62 -5.34 -11.39
N THR A 21 2.20 -4.87 -10.29
CA THR A 21 3.35 -5.53 -9.67
C THR A 21 2.95 -6.83 -8.99
N PHE A 22 3.66 -7.91 -9.30
CA PHE A 22 3.62 -9.14 -8.49
C PHE A 22 4.43 -8.92 -7.20
N ALA A 23 3.99 -9.28 -5.98
CA ALA A 23 2.80 -10.02 -5.56
C ALA A 23 1.61 -9.15 -5.10
N GLY A 24 1.65 -7.84 -5.34
CA GLY A 24 0.62 -6.89 -4.88
C GLY A 24 -0.77 -7.13 -5.49
N ASN A 25 -0.84 -7.76 -6.66
CA ASN A 25 -2.08 -8.17 -7.32
C ASN A 25 -2.52 -9.61 -7.01
N CYS A 26 -1.84 -10.33 -6.12
CA CYS A 26 -2.24 -11.68 -5.74
C CYS A 26 -3.56 -11.62 -4.94
N PRO A 27 -4.59 -12.43 -5.29
CA PRO A 27 -5.83 -12.49 -4.51
C PRO A 27 -5.63 -13.02 -3.08
N TYR A 28 -4.54 -13.75 -2.83
CA TYR A 28 -4.28 -14.43 -1.56
C TYR A 28 -3.28 -13.69 -0.66
N VAL A 29 -2.87 -12.48 -1.03
CA VAL A 29 -1.97 -11.64 -0.23
C VAL A 29 -2.68 -10.35 0.10
N LEU A 30 -2.57 -9.92 1.36
CA LEU A 30 -2.99 -8.59 1.78
C LEU A 30 -2.00 -7.57 1.22
N SER A 31 -2.42 -6.81 0.22
CA SER A 31 -1.61 -5.79 -0.44
C SER A 31 -1.69 -4.47 0.30
N VAL A 32 -0.54 -3.91 0.68
CA VAL A 32 -0.45 -2.70 1.52
C VAL A 32 0.10 -1.53 0.71
N GLY A 33 -0.73 -0.50 0.53
CA GLY A 33 -0.35 0.79 -0.04
C GLY A 33 0.40 1.68 0.95
N ALA A 34 0.89 2.82 0.45
CA ALA A 34 1.57 3.83 1.25
C ALA A 34 0.76 5.13 1.29
N THR A 35 0.69 5.76 2.45
CA THR A 35 0.15 7.12 2.63
C THR A 35 1.24 8.05 3.16
N GLU A 36 1.06 9.35 2.90
CA GLU A 36 1.87 10.41 3.46
C GLU A 36 1.12 11.08 4.62
N LEU A 37 1.84 11.44 5.68
CA LEU A 37 1.28 12.22 6.79
C LEU A 37 1.61 13.69 6.57
N ASN A 38 0.57 14.52 6.40
CA ASN A 38 0.74 15.97 6.29
C ASN A 38 1.04 16.55 7.69
N ARG A 39 2.32 16.89 7.92
CA ARG A 39 2.82 17.32 9.23
C ARG A 39 2.43 18.78 9.50
N GLY A 40 1.22 18.98 10.03
CA GLY A 40 0.70 20.32 10.39
C GLY A 40 -0.82 20.46 10.31
N SER A 41 -1.53 19.52 9.69
CA SER A 41 -2.99 19.49 9.71
C SER A 41 -3.48 18.71 10.93
N SER A 42 -4.03 19.40 11.93
CA SER A 42 -4.79 18.76 13.03
C SER A 42 -6.10 18.13 12.54
N ASN A 43 -6.49 18.43 11.30
CA ASN A 43 -7.62 17.85 10.63
C ASN A 43 -7.11 16.76 9.69
N SER A 44 -7.61 15.54 9.85
CA SER A 44 -7.41 14.40 8.94
C SER A 44 -8.10 14.61 7.60
N THR A 45 -8.19 15.85 7.09
CA THR A 45 -8.52 16.09 5.69
C THR A 45 -7.46 15.37 4.89
N PRO A 46 -7.81 14.31 4.14
CA PRO A 46 -6.85 13.67 3.27
C PRO A 46 -6.32 14.77 2.37
N SER A 47 -5.03 15.08 2.48
CA SER A 47 -4.32 15.68 1.37
C SER A 47 -4.12 14.57 0.34
N ALA A 48 -5.24 14.03 -0.16
CA ALA A 48 -5.21 13.41 -1.46
C ALA A 48 -4.76 14.55 -2.36
N HIS A 49 -3.63 14.38 -3.03
CA HIS A 49 -3.41 15.12 -4.25
C HIS A 49 -4.56 14.69 -5.16
N GLU A 50 -5.68 15.43 -5.11
CA GLU A 50 -6.80 15.33 -6.03
C GLU A 50 -6.28 15.83 -7.38
N ARG A 51 -5.44 15.01 -8.00
CA ARG A 51 -5.31 15.06 -9.44
C ARG A 51 -6.70 14.67 -9.94
N PRO A 52 -7.34 15.47 -10.81
CA PRO A 52 -8.59 15.05 -11.43
C PRO A 52 -8.38 13.62 -11.93
N LEU A 53 -9.22 12.69 -11.47
CA LEU A 53 -9.20 11.32 -11.93
C LEU A 53 -9.50 11.41 -13.42
N HIS A 54 -8.44 11.43 -14.24
CA HIS A 54 -8.59 11.35 -15.67
C HIS A 54 -9.17 9.96 -15.88
N GLU A 55 -10.43 9.88 -16.29
CA GLU A 55 -11.06 8.62 -16.67
C GLU A 55 -10.41 8.17 -17.97
N VAL A 56 -9.22 7.57 -17.85
CA VAL A 56 -8.51 7.01 -18.98
C VAL A 56 -9.14 5.64 -19.24
N ALA A 57 -10.12 5.61 -20.15
CA ALA A 57 -10.68 4.35 -20.61
C ALA A 57 -9.58 3.50 -21.28
N GLY A 58 -9.32 2.30 -20.76
CA GLY A 58 -8.49 1.29 -21.44
C GLY A 58 -7.02 1.17 -21.01
N VAL A 59 -6.54 1.91 -20.01
CA VAL A 59 -5.14 1.78 -19.52
C VAL A 59 -4.95 0.77 -18.38
N TYR A 60 -6.02 0.17 -17.85
CA TYR A 60 -5.92 -0.91 -16.86
C TYR A 60 -7.01 -1.96 -17.11
N SER A 61 -6.78 -3.18 -16.62
CA SER A 61 -7.77 -4.26 -16.70
C SER A 61 -8.90 -4.03 -15.69
N ARG A 62 -10.13 -3.84 -16.18
CA ARG A 62 -11.33 -3.68 -15.34
C ARG A 62 -11.83 -4.98 -14.70
N VAL A 63 -11.38 -6.13 -15.21
CA VAL A 63 -11.75 -7.47 -14.72
C VAL A 63 -10.70 -8.08 -13.79
N GLY A 64 -9.56 -7.41 -13.60
CA GLY A 64 -8.49 -7.86 -12.71
C GLY A 64 -8.76 -7.53 -11.23
N ARG A 65 -8.01 -8.17 -10.32
CA ARG A 65 -8.04 -7.88 -8.88
C ARG A 65 -7.52 -6.46 -8.62
N GLY A 66 -8.36 -5.60 -8.05
CA GLY A 66 -7.96 -4.26 -7.59
C GLY A 66 -7.08 -4.35 -6.35
N PHE A 67 -6.06 -3.50 -6.24
CA PHE A 67 -5.11 -3.41 -5.12
C PHE A 67 -4.62 -1.96 -4.99
N PRO A 68 -4.11 -1.52 -3.82
CA PRO A 68 -3.94 -2.26 -2.56
C PRO A 68 -5.27 -2.49 -1.80
N ASP A 69 -5.27 -3.40 -0.82
CA ASP A 69 -6.44 -3.66 0.05
C ASP A 69 -6.54 -2.65 1.19
N VAL A 70 -5.39 -2.28 1.75
CA VAL A 70 -5.26 -1.32 2.87
C VAL A 70 -4.06 -0.43 2.61
N ALA A 71 -3.94 0.66 3.36
CA ALA A 71 -2.75 1.52 3.32
C ALA A 71 -2.30 1.92 4.72
N ALA A 72 -1.00 2.18 4.88
CA ALA A 72 -0.41 2.74 6.09
C ALA A 72 0.65 3.77 5.71
N VAL A 73 1.15 4.52 6.70
CA VAL A 73 2.22 5.49 6.48
C VAL A 73 3.41 4.77 5.81
N GLY A 74 3.86 5.34 4.71
CA GLY A 74 4.97 4.82 3.92
C GLY A 74 5.91 5.93 3.48
N ASP A 75 5.85 7.11 4.11
CA ASP A 75 6.73 8.23 3.80
C ASP A 75 7.50 8.70 5.04
N ARG A 76 8.71 9.20 4.81
CA ARG A 76 9.57 9.85 5.80
C ARG A 76 9.83 9.05 7.09
N ALA A 77 9.94 7.72 7.03
CA ALA A 77 10.46 6.97 8.18
C ALA A 77 11.96 7.16 8.34
N ILE A 78 12.40 7.06 9.58
CA ILE A 78 13.80 7.05 9.94
C ILE A 78 14.26 5.59 10.04
N LEU A 79 15.29 5.22 9.28
CA LEU A 79 15.91 3.90 9.29
C LEU A 79 17.39 4.03 9.63
N VAL A 80 17.89 3.18 10.52
CA VAL A 80 19.33 3.07 10.80
C VAL A 80 19.86 1.82 10.12
N SER A 81 20.86 1.98 9.25
CA SER A 81 21.54 0.87 8.60
C SER A 81 23.05 1.12 8.57
N GLY A 82 23.85 0.13 8.97
CA GLY A 82 25.31 0.26 9.04
C GLY A 82 25.79 1.45 9.88
N GLY A 83 25.06 1.81 10.94
CA GLY A 83 25.38 2.95 11.82
C GLY A 83 25.05 4.34 11.23
N LYS A 84 24.42 4.41 10.06
CA LYS A 84 24.00 5.65 9.40
C LYS A 84 22.48 5.82 9.44
N TRP A 85 22.05 7.07 9.54
CA TRP A 85 20.64 7.45 9.52
C TRP A 85 20.19 7.69 8.08
N TYR A 86 19.02 7.13 7.75
CA TYR A 86 18.37 7.28 6.45
C TYR A 86 16.92 7.74 6.67
N VAL A 87 16.45 8.61 5.78
CA VAL A 87 15.01 8.86 5.64
C VAL A 87 14.54 8.03 4.45
N VAL A 88 13.62 7.12 4.70
CA VAL A 88 13.12 6.15 3.72
C VAL A 88 11.61 6.25 3.60
N GLY A 89 11.11 5.79 2.45
CA GLY A 89 9.68 5.65 2.17
C GLY A 89 9.44 4.53 1.15
N GLY A 90 8.19 4.36 0.77
CA GLY A 90 7.68 3.30 -0.07
C GLY A 90 6.78 2.31 0.68
N THR A 91 6.09 1.48 -0.09
CA THR A 91 5.19 0.44 0.43
C THR A 91 5.93 -0.64 1.25
N SER A 92 7.24 -0.81 1.04
CA SER A 92 8.10 -1.68 1.85
C SER A 92 8.14 -1.27 3.33
N MET A 93 7.91 0.02 3.61
CA MET A 93 7.82 0.54 4.98
C MET A 93 6.39 0.40 5.53
N SER A 94 5.36 0.60 4.71
CA SER A 94 3.97 0.50 5.17
C SER A 94 3.53 -0.94 5.44
N ALA A 95 4.05 -1.92 4.69
CA ALA A 95 3.77 -3.35 4.89
C ALA A 95 4.09 -3.85 6.32
N PRO A 96 5.31 -3.63 6.89
CA PRO A 96 5.59 -4.03 8.27
C PRO A 96 4.82 -3.21 9.32
N VAL A 97 4.42 -1.98 9.02
CA VAL A 97 3.53 -1.19 9.90
C VAL A 97 2.18 -1.89 10.04
N TRP A 98 1.55 -2.27 8.93
CA TRP A 98 0.29 -3.03 8.98
C TRP A 98 0.47 -4.42 9.61
N ALA A 99 1.60 -5.09 9.37
CA ALA A 99 1.89 -6.37 10.02
C ALA A 99 1.90 -6.24 11.56
N SER A 100 2.51 -5.18 12.11
CA SER A 100 2.52 -4.95 13.56
C SER A 100 1.11 -4.73 14.15
N VAL A 101 0.23 -4.04 13.43
CA VAL A 101 -1.17 -3.86 13.85
C VAL A 101 -1.89 -5.20 13.93
N LEU A 102 -1.71 -6.07 12.93
CA LEU A 102 -2.29 -7.42 12.96
C LEU A 102 -1.73 -8.26 14.10
N THR A 103 -0.45 -8.15 14.41
CA THR A 103 0.15 -8.84 15.56
C THR A 103 -0.52 -8.43 16.86
N PHE A 104 -0.74 -7.14 17.10
CA PHE A 104 -1.45 -6.68 18.30
C PHE A 104 -2.89 -7.22 18.37
N ILE A 105 -3.59 -7.25 17.23
CA ILE A 105 -4.94 -7.84 17.17
C ILE A 105 -4.89 -9.34 17.48
N TYR A 106 -3.88 -10.05 17.00
CA TYR A 106 -3.71 -11.48 17.31
C TYR A 106 -3.42 -11.72 18.78
N GLU A 107 -2.58 -10.90 19.41
CA GLU A 107 -2.28 -11.00 20.83
C GLU A 107 -3.57 -10.89 21.67
N GLU A 108 -4.41 -9.90 21.40
CA GLU A 108 -5.70 -9.72 22.08
C GLU A 108 -6.66 -10.88 21.83
N ARG A 109 -6.74 -11.38 20.60
CA ARG A 109 -7.59 -12.54 20.27
C ARG A 109 -7.14 -13.80 20.99
N ILE A 110 -5.83 -14.05 21.02
CA ILE A 110 -5.26 -15.21 21.71
C ILE A 110 -5.47 -15.09 23.22
N ALA A 111 -5.32 -13.89 23.80
CA ALA A 111 -5.62 -13.63 25.21
C ALA A 111 -7.09 -13.88 25.56
N ALA A 112 -8.01 -13.58 24.63
CA ALA A 112 -9.43 -13.86 24.75
C ALA A 112 -9.82 -15.32 24.42
N GLY A 113 -8.85 -16.20 24.14
CA GLY A 113 -9.11 -17.60 23.75
C GLY A 113 -9.77 -17.76 22.37
N GLN A 114 -9.69 -16.74 21.51
CA GLN A 114 -10.25 -16.74 20.17
C GLN A 114 -9.24 -17.22 19.12
N PRO A 115 -9.69 -17.83 18.01
CA PRO A 115 -8.80 -18.19 16.92
C PRO A 115 -8.22 -16.95 16.23
N THR A 116 -7.01 -17.06 15.69
CA THR A 116 -6.39 -16.03 14.85
C THR A 116 -7.24 -15.75 13.60
N LEU A 117 -7.18 -14.54 13.04
CA LEU A 117 -8.01 -14.13 11.89
C LEU A 117 -7.72 -14.93 10.61
N GLY A 118 -6.54 -15.56 10.50
CA GLY A 118 -6.18 -16.34 9.32
C GLY A 118 -6.07 -15.46 8.08
N PHE A 119 -6.79 -15.80 7.02
CA PHE A 119 -6.78 -15.03 5.77
C PHE A 119 -7.60 -13.74 5.92
N VAL A 120 -6.92 -12.66 6.30
CA VAL A 120 -7.53 -11.38 6.71
C VAL A 120 -8.32 -10.69 5.60
N HIS A 121 -7.99 -10.94 4.33
CA HIS A 121 -8.66 -10.28 3.19
C HIS A 121 -10.18 -10.47 3.20
N LEU A 122 -10.69 -11.67 3.52
CA LEU A 122 -12.13 -11.97 3.56
C LEU A 122 -12.91 -11.23 4.66
N ILE A 123 -12.20 -10.61 5.60
CA ILE A 123 -12.80 -9.89 6.74
C ILE A 123 -12.78 -8.38 6.49
N LEU A 124 -11.86 -7.90 5.65
CA LEU A 124 -11.64 -6.47 5.41
C LEU A 124 -12.33 -5.92 4.16
N VAL A 125 -12.60 -6.78 3.16
CA VAL A 125 -13.14 -6.42 1.84
C VAL A 125 -14.35 -7.26 1.53
#